data_AF-A0A7S2QYF2-F1
#
_entry.id   AF-A0A7S2QYF2-F1
#
_cell.length_a   1.000
_cell.length_b   1.000
_cell.length_c   1.000
_cell.angle_alpha   90.00
_cell.angle_beta   90.00
_cell.angle_gamma   90.00
#
_symmetry.space_group_name_H-M   'P 1'
#
loop_
_entity.id
_entity.type
_entity.pdbx_description
1 polymer ?
#
loop_
_entity_poly.entity_id
_entity_poly.type
_entity_poly.pdbx_seq_one_letter_code
_entity_poly.pdbx_strand_id
1 'polypeptide(L)'
;FDPLGLLDEAGQGRFDRLRYVEIKHGRICQLAFLGNIITRAGVHLPGNIATDGTKFSDVGNGWAGSFDVPVDGALQILFFVGFLELFVMKDVTGENEFVGDFRNGFIDF
;
A
#
# COMPACT_ATOMS: atom_id res chain seq x y z
N PHE A 1 -20.57 -12.30 4.12
CA PHE A 1 -21.57 -12.11 3.07
C PHE A 1 -20.92 -12.55 1.78
N ASP A 2 -21.29 -13.73 1.27
CA ASP A 2 -20.62 -14.39 0.14
C ASP A 2 -21.66 -14.80 -0.92
N PRO A 3 -22.02 -13.91 -1.85
CA PRO A 3 -22.93 -14.22 -2.94
C PRO A 3 -22.26 -15.03 -4.07
N LEU A 4 -20.93 -15.18 -4.04
CA LEU A 4 -20.15 -15.86 -5.08
C LEU A 4 -19.71 -17.28 -4.68
N GLY A 5 -20.04 -17.74 -3.47
CA GLY A 5 -19.73 -19.08 -2.97
C GLY A 5 -18.22 -19.35 -2.88
N LEU A 6 -17.40 -18.32 -2.69
CA LEU A 6 -15.94 -18.46 -2.60
C LEU A 6 -15.50 -19.29 -1.39
N LEU A 7 -16.37 -19.43 -0.40
CA LEU A 7 -16.15 -20.17 0.83
C LEU A 7 -16.81 -21.56 0.88
N ASP A 8 -17.67 -21.91 -0.08
CA ASP A 8 -18.51 -23.12 -0.01
C ASP A 8 -17.69 -24.44 -0.02
N GLU A 9 -16.50 -24.44 -0.64
CA GLU A 9 -15.54 -25.55 -0.62
C GLU A 9 -14.12 -25.08 -0.21
N ALA A 10 -14.03 -23.97 0.52
CA ALA A 10 -12.74 -23.44 0.95
C ALA A 10 -12.28 -24.11 2.25
N GLY A 11 -11.24 -24.94 2.18
CA GLY A 11 -10.50 -25.35 3.38
C GLY A 11 -9.84 -24.15 4.09
N GLN A 12 -9.43 -24.35 5.35
CA GLN A 12 -8.87 -23.30 6.21
C GLN A 12 -7.75 -22.48 5.52
N GLY A 13 -6.81 -23.13 4.82
CA GLY A 13 -5.74 -22.43 4.12
C GLY A 13 -6.19 -21.51 2.98
N ARG A 14 -7.33 -21.81 2.33
CA ARG A 14 -7.90 -20.92 1.32
C ARG A 14 -8.57 -19.71 1.97
N PHE A 15 -9.26 -19.93 3.09
CA PHE A 15 -9.85 -18.85 3.89
C PHE A 15 -8.78 -17.89 4.41
N ASP A 16 -7.72 -18.40 5.02
CA ASP A 16 -6.62 -17.59 5.58
C ASP A 16 -5.94 -16.78 4.48
N ARG A 17 -5.71 -17.36 3.30
CA ARG A 17 -5.17 -16.61 2.15
C ARG A 17 -6.13 -15.52 1.67
N LEU A 18 -7.43 -15.78 1.59
CA LEU A 18 -8.41 -14.77 1.19
C LEU A 18 -8.43 -13.62 2.20
N ARG A 19 -8.39 -13.92 3.49
CA ARG A 19 -8.32 -12.94 4.56
C ARG A 19 -7.04 -12.10 4.49
N TYR A 20 -5.91 -12.73 4.21
CA TYR A 20 -4.63 -12.04 4.03
C TYR A 20 -4.69 -11.02 2.90
N VAL A 21 -5.19 -11.46 1.73
CA VAL A 21 -5.32 -10.62 0.54
C VAL A 21 -6.31 -9.48 0.80
N GLU A 22 -7.44 -9.76 1.45
CA GLU A 22 -8.44 -8.75 1.82
C GLU A 22 -7.83 -7.66 2.72
N ILE A 23 -7.12 -8.04 3.78
CA ILE A 23 -6.49 -7.09 4.71
C ILE A 23 -5.42 -6.25 4.00
N LYS A 24 -4.58 -6.88 3.15
CA LYS A 24 -3.56 -6.17 2.37
C LYS A 24 -4.19 -5.11 1.47
N HIS A 25 -5.22 -5.47 0.71
CA HIS A 25 -5.94 -4.51 -0.15
C HIS A 25 -6.65 -3.43 0.67
N GLY A 26 -7.27 -3.78 1.79
CA GLY A 26 -7.93 -2.83 2.69
C GLY A 26 -6.97 -1.75 3.20
N ARG A 27 -5.79 -2.14 3.69
CA ARG A 27 -4.76 -1.20 4.17
C ARG A 27 -4.25 -0.28 3.05
N ILE A 28 -4.03 -0.83 1.84
CA ILE A 28 -3.62 -0.03 0.67
C ILE A 28 -4.71 1.00 0.32
N CYS A 29 -5.97 0.58 0.28
CA CYS A 29 -7.10 1.47 -0.02
C CYS A 29 -7.28 2.58 1.01
N GLN A 30 -7.07 2.30 2.30
CA GLN A 30 -7.13 3.32 3.37
C GLN A 30 -6.09 4.43 3.15
N LEU A 31 -4.85 4.06 2.87
CA LEU A 31 -3.78 5.02 2.58
C LEU A 31 -4.02 5.77 1.27
N ALA A 32 -4.48 5.07 0.22
CA ALA A 32 -4.78 5.68 -1.07
C ALA A 32 -5.91 6.72 -0.96
N PHE A 33 -6.97 6.42 -0.21
CA PHE A 33 -8.08 7.34 0.00
C PHE A 33 -7.66 8.58 0.78
N LEU A 34 -6.93 8.41 1.89
CA LEU A 34 -6.41 9.54 2.67
C LEU A 34 -5.46 10.41 1.84
N GLY A 35 -4.49 9.79 1.13
CA GLY A 35 -3.56 10.49 0.28
C GLY A 35 -4.27 11.31 -0.81
N ASN A 36 -5.29 10.72 -1.44
CA ASN A 36 -6.07 11.40 -2.46
C ASN A 36 -6.86 12.61 -1.92
N ILE A 37 -7.39 12.54 -0.69
CA ILE A 37 -8.06 13.68 -0.05
C ILE A 37 -7.07 14.80 0.22
N ILE A 38 -5.89 14.48 0.78
CA ILE A 38 -4.88 15.47 1.16
C ILE A 38 -4.35 16.21 -0.07
N THR A 39 -4.04 15.51 -1.16
CA THR A 39 -3.56 16.17 -2.39
C THR A 39 -4.64 17.01 -3.05
N ARG A 40 -5.91 16.58 -2.99
CA ARG A 40 -7.05 17.40 -3.47
C ARG A 40 -7.35 18.61 -2.60
N ALA A 41 -7.01 18.56 -1.31
CA ALA A 41 -7.08 19.70 -0.41
C ALA A 41 -5.97 20.74 -0.68
N GLY A 42 -5.06 20.49 -1.64
CA GLY A 42 -3.97 21.39 -2.03
C GLY A 42 -2.77 21.35 -1.07
N VAL A 43 -2.71 20.36 -0.20
CA VAL A 43 -1.58 20.18 0.72
C VAL A 43 -0.50 19.37 0.01
N HIS A 44 0.55 20.06 -0.42
CA HIS A 44 1.71 19.48 -1.08
C HIS A 44 2.95 19.63 -0.21
N LEU A 45 3.92 18.72 -0.38
CA LEU A 45 5.23 18.87 0.24
C LEU A 45 5.91 20.13 -0.31
N PRO A 46 6.53 20.97 0.55
CA PRO A 46 7.25 22.14 0.08
C PRO A 46 8.53 21.71 -0.66
N GLY A 47 8.77 22.30 -1.83
CA GLY A 47 10.02 22.13 -2.59
C GLY A 47 9.85 21.43 -3.94
N ASN A 48 10.98 20.96 -4.47
CA ASN A 48 11.07 20.35 -5.78
C ASN A 48 11.06 18.82 -5.65
N ILE A 49 10.33 18.14 -6.54
CA ILE A 49 10.29 16.68 -6.63
C ILE A 49 11.55 16.12 -7.30
N ALA A 50 12.16 16.88 -8.22
CA ALA A 50 13.42 16.53 -8.85
C ALA A 50 14.38 17.72 -8.96
N THR A 51 15.65 17.42 -9.21
CA THR A 51 16.75 18.39 -9.31
C THR A 51 16.60 19.33 -10.52
N ASP A 52 15.69 19.03 -11.44
CA ASP A 52 15.32 19.83 -12.61
C ASP A 52 14.41 21.03 -12.29
N GLY A 53 13.91 21.13 -11.06
CA GLY A 53 13.06 22.23 -10.60
C GLY A 53 11.55 21.96 -10.69
N THR A 54 11.13 20.76 -11.08
CA THR A 54 9.72 20.33 -10.99
C THR A 54 9.25 20.39 -9.54
N LYS A 55 8.09 21.00 -9.25
CA LYS A 55 7.56 21.13 -7.88
C LYS A 55 6.47 20.10 -7.59
N PHE A 56 6.31 19.77 -6.31
CA PHE A 56 5.19 18.92 -5.87
C PHE A 56 3.81 19.57 -6.12
N SER A 57 3.76 20.89 -6.28
CA SER A 57 2.54 21.63 -6.64
C SER A 57 2.15 21.48 -8.12
N ASP A 58 3.09 21.07 -8.96
CA ASP A 58 2.88 21.01 -10.42
C ASP A 58 2.32 19.64 -10.84
N VAL A 59 2.35 18.66 -9.94
CA VAL A 59 1.80 17.31 -10.14
C VAL A 59 0.28 17.38 -10.00
N GLY A 60 -0.43 16.93 -11.04
CA GLY A 60 -1.88 16.87 -11.04
C GLY A 60 -2.47 15.94 -9.96
N ASN A 61 -3.79 15.98 -9.80
CA ASN A 61 -4.51 15.13 -8.87
C ASN A 61 -5.07 13.87 -9.55
N GLY A 62 -5.05 12.74 -8.83
CA GLY A 62 -5.64 11.48 -9.29
C GLY A 62 -4.84 10.81 -10.42
N TRP A 63 -5.55 10.11 -11.32
CA TRP A 63 -4.91 9.29 -12.36
C TRP A 63 -4.03 10.10 -13.33
N ALA A 64 -4.41 11.33 -13.66
CA ALA A 64 -3.61 12.19 -14.53
C ALA A 64 -2.27 12.57 -13.89
N GLY A 65 -2.25 12.83 -12.58
CA GLY A 65 -1.04 13.17 -11.83
C GLY A 65 0.01 12.06 -11.81
N SER A 66 -0.40 10.79 -11.96
CA SER A 66 0.54 9.67 -12.03
C SER A 66 1.48 9.76 -13.25
N PHE A 67 1.09 10.46 -14.32
CA PHE A 67 1.93 10.67 -15.50
C PHE A 67 2.82 11.92 -15.40
N ASP A 68 2.52 12.83 -14.46
CA ASP A 68 3.30 14.05 -14.22
C ASP A 68 4.53 13.77 -13.35
N VAL A 69 4.56 12.64 -12.64
CA VAL A 69 5.69 12.23 -11.80
C VAL A 69 6.87 11.81 -12.71
N PRO A 70 8.09 12.33 -12.48
CA PRO A 70 9.28 11.89 -13.20
C PRO A 70 9.45 10.37 -13.13
N VAL A 71 9.78 9.74 -14.26
CA VAL A 71 9.87 8.27 -14.38
C VAL A 71 10.83 7.66 -13.36
N ASP A 72 11.97 8.31 -13.12
CA ASP A 72 12.96 7.86 -12.14
C ASP A 72 12.38 7.83 -10.71
N GLY A 73 11.57 8.84 -10.36
CA GLY A 73 10.87 8.90 -9.07
C GLY A 73 9.80 7.82 -8.96
N ALA A 74 9.03 7.58 -10.02
CA ALA A 74 8.03 6.52 -10.05
C ALA A 74 8.68 5.12 -9.89
N LEU A 75 9.84 4.89 -10.52
CA LEU A 75 10.60 3.66 -10.38
C LEU A 75 11.14 3.48 -8.95
N GLN A 76 11.65 4.54 -8.33
CA GLN A 76 12.08 4.49 -6.92
C GLN A 76 10.94 4.09 -5.99
N ILE A 77 9.73 4.65 -6.19
CA ILE A 77 8.53 4.27 -5.41
C ILE A 77 8.19 2.79 -5.65
N LEU A 78 8.20 2.33 -6.90
CA LEU A 78 7.93 0.93 -7.23
C LEU A 78 8.92 -0.02 -6.55
N PHE A 79 10.22 0.27 -6.63
CA PHE A 79 11.26 -0.53 -5.96
C PHE A 79 11.13 -0.48 -4.44
N PHE A 80 10.80 0.67 -3.87
CA PHE A 80 10.59 0.80 -2.43
C PHE A 80 9.40 -0.03 -1.94
N VAL A 81 8.25 0.05 -2.62
CA VAL A 81 7.09 -0.77 -2.31
C VAL A 81 7.40 -2.26 -2.50
N GLY A 82 8.07 -2.64 -3.60
CA GLY A 82 8.52 -4.01 -3.83
C GLY A 82 9.46 -4.53 -2.74
N PHE A 83 10.40 -3.70 -2.28
CA PHE A 83 11.28 -4.03 -1.17
C PHE A 83 10.50 -4.25 0.13
N LEU A 84 9.56 -3.36 0.46
CA LEU A 84 8.70 -3.53 1.63
C LEU A 84 7.90 -4.83 1.56
N GLU A 85 7.36 -5.20 0.41
CA GLU A 85 6.59 -6.45 0.28
C GLU A 85 7.46 -7.71 0.40
N LEU A 86 8.70 -7.69 -0.11
CA LEU A 86 9.57 -8.86 -0.11
C LEU A 86 10.24 -9.11 1.24
N PHE A 87 10.61 -8.05 1.96
CA PHE A 87 11.47 -8.16 3.14
C PHE A 87 10.79 -7.76 4.45
N VAL A 88 9.84 -6.80 4.43
CA VAL A 88 9.30 -6.20 5.66
C VAL A 88 7.87 -6.69 5.95
N MET A 89 6.98 -6.63 4.96
CA MET A 89 5.56 -7.01 5.07
C MET A 89 5.37 -8.51 4.84
N LYS A 90 6.20 -9.32 5.50
CA LYS A 90 6.10 -10.76 5.54
C LYS A 90 6.20 -11.23 6.98
N ASP A 91 5.51 -12.32 7.27
CA ASP A 91 5.74 -13.10 8.47
C ASP A 91 7.15 -13.72 8.40
N VAL A 92 8.06 -13.21 9.24
CA VAL A 92 9.44 -13.69 9.32
C VAL A 92 9.64 -14.61 10.52
N THR A 93 8.87 -14.43 11.59
CA THR A 93 9.08 -15.11 12.88
C THR A 93 8.15 -16.29 13.11
N GLY A 94 7.01 -16.38 12.39
CA GLY A 94 6.02 -17.44 12.58
C GLY A 94 5.22 -17.31 13.89
N GLU A 95 5.37 -16.18 14.60
CA GLU A 95 4.72 -15.89 15.88
C GLU A 95 3.41 -15.11 15.72
N ASN A 96 2.86 -15.07 14.51
CA ASN A 96 1.66 -14.30 14.21
C ASN A 96 0.42 -14.86 14.92
N GLU A 97 -0.27 -14.02 15.68
CA GLU A 97 -1.53 -14.38 16.35
C GLU A 97 -2.70 -14.51 15.36
N PHE A 98 -2.66 -13.75 14.25
CA PHE A 98 -3.66 -13.77 13.21
C PHE A 98 -3.11 -13.34 11.85
N VAL A 99 -3.85 -13.67 10.79
CA VAL A 99 -3.51 -13.35 9.41
C VAL A 99 -3.42 -11.82 9.20
N GLY A 100 -2.27 -11.35 8.72
CA GLY A 100 -2.02 -9.91 8.49
C GLY A 100 -1.39 -9.17 9.68
N ASP A 101 -1.02 -9.91 10.72
CA ASP A 101 -0.05 -9.47 11.72
C ASP A 101 1.36 -9.46 11.11
N PHE A 102 2.02 -8.31 11.17
CA PHE A 102 3.41 -8.12 10.74
C PHE A 102 4.25 -7.53 11.88
N ARG A 103 3.76 -7.62 13.12
CA ARG A 103 4.49 -7.15 14.30
C ARG A 103 5.80 -7.92 14.49
N ASN A 104 5.88 -9.17 14.00
CA ASN A 104 7.09 -10.00 14.00
C ASN A 104 7.82 -10.00 15.36
N GLY A 105 7.07 -9.95 16.48
CA GLY A 105 7.61 -9.88 17.84
C GLY A 105 8.36 -8.57 18.22
N PHE A 106 8.35 -7.55 17.35
CA PHE A 106 9.08 -6.29 17.56
C PHE A 106 8.27 -5.22 18.31
N ILE A 107 6.94 -5.30 18.26
CA ILE A 107 6.04 -4.31 18.86
C ILE A 107 4.93 -5.06 19.61
N ASP A 108 5.04 -5.08 20.94
CA ASP A 108 4.05 -5.61 21.87
C ASP A 108 3.51 -4.44 22.71
N PHE A 109 2.26 -4.05 22.46
CA PHE A 109 1.52 -3.05 23.25
C PHE A 109 0.11 -3.56 23.49
#